data_AF-A0A533BBI1-F1
#
_entry.id   AF-A0A533BBI1-F1
#
_cell.length_a   1.000
_cell.length_b   1.000
_cell.length_c   1.000
_cell.angle_alpha   90.00
_cell.angle_beta   90.00
_cell.angle_gamma   90.00
#
_symmetry.space_group_name_H-M   'P 1'
#
loop_
_entity.id
_entity.type
_entity.pdbx_description
1 polymer ?
#
loop_
_entity_poly.entity_id
_entity_poly.type
_entity_poly.pdbx_seq_one_letter_code
_entity_poly.pdbx_strand_id
1 'polypeptide(L)'
;MNALFAALEARGHQVGIQDRFKKALGVRINGQPVEFGLEEKFQRIERPEDKNRRPDPWGYRRYEYRPTGTLFLKITEWGADGLQKTWSDGKSAKLETCLNDFIVRLLKVAEAVKARRLKQEQEEQLRREAERRRQEEAIKRQEELARRQALEQEAANWARAQQLRSYLAAVKDTLVTRHGAIQSGSQADQWLAWAHQHADRLDPLVNG
;
A
#
# COMPACT_ATOMS: atom_id res chain seq x y z
N MET A 1 -41.09 5.35 -10.65
CA MET A 1 -39.96 5.66 -9.74
C MET A 1 -40.44 5.91 -8.31
N ASN A 2 -41.44 6.77 -8.07
CA ASN A 2 -42.03 6.99 -6.73
C ASN A 2 -42.44 5.71 -5.99
N ALA A 3 -43.03 4.73 -6.67
CA ALA A 3 -43.44 3.47 -6.03
C ALA A 3 -42.26 2.67 -5.44
N LEU A 4 -41.07 2.71 -6.05
CA LEU A 4 -39.88 2.02 -5.53
C LEU A 4 -39.32 2.75 -4.30
N PHE A 5 -39.26 4.07 -4.34
CA PHE A 5 -38.82 4.87 -3.19
C PHE A 5 -39.78 4.73 -2.01
N ALA A 6 -41.08 4.88 -2.25
CA ALA A 6 -42.09 4.65 -1.22
C ALA A 6 -42.04 3.21 -0.66
N ALA A 7 -41.80 2.20 -1.50
CA ALA A 7 -41.66 0.82 -1.07
C ALA A 7 -40.41 0.59 -0.19
N LEU A 8 -39.29 1.24 -0.49
CA LEU A 8 -38.06 1.16 0.29
C LEU A 8 -38.18 1.94 1.62
N GLU A 9 -38.76 3.13 1.59
CA GLU A 9 -39.01 3.97 2.75
C GLU A 9 -40.03 3.33 3.71
N ALA A 10 -41.12 2.75 3.19
CA ALA A 10 -42.10 1.99 3.99
C ALA A 10 -41.49 0.77 4.69
N ARG A 11 -40.35 0.27 4.19
CA ARG A 11 -39.56 -0.82 4.80
C ARG A 11 -38.43 -0.31 5.70
N GLY A 12 -38.36 1.00 5.95
CA GLY A 12 -37.39 1.63 6.85
C GLY A 12 -36.01 1.86 6.25
N HIS A 13 -35.86 1.81 4.92
CA HIS A 13 -34.58 2.06 4.26
C HIS A 13 -34.48 3.51 3.77
N GLN A 14 -33.35 4.17 4.05
CA GLN A 14 -33.10 5.52 3.59
C GLN A 14 -32.69 5.50 2.12
N VAL A 15 -33.42 6.22 1.28
CA VAL A 15 -33.13 6.31 -0.16
C VAL A 15 -32.64 7.71 -0.51
N GLY A 16 -31.74 7.80 -1.50
CA GLY A 16 -31.22 9.08 -1.96
C GLY A 16 -30.50 8.98 -3.30
N ILE A 17 -30.27 10.13 -3.92
CA ILE A 17 -29.40 10.22 -5.10
C ILE A 17 -27.97 10.34 -4.58
N GLN A 18 -27.09 9.44 -4.99
CA GLN A 18 -25.67 9.52 -4.62
C GLN A 18 -24.92 10.43 -5.59
N ASP A 19 -24.20 11.40 -5.03
CA ASP A 19 -23.54 12.48 -5.80
C ASP A 19 -22.33 12.01 -6.62
N ARG A 20 -21.79 10.81 -6.32
CA ARG A 20 -20.55 10.30 -6.94
C ARG A 20 -20.66 9.97 -8.43
N PHE A 21 -21.86 9.73 -8.96
CA PHE A 21 -22.09 9.48 -10.38
C PHE A 21 -23.44 10.07 -10.79
N LYS A 22 -23.45 11.04 -11.72
CA LYS A 22 -24.65 11.78 -12.19
C LYS A 22 -25.79 10.93 -12.80
N LYS A 23 -25.79 9.60 -12.66
CA LYS A 23 -26.77 8.67 -13.27
C LYS A 23 -27.15 7.44 -12.41
N ALA A 24 -26.63 7.28 -11.18
CA ALA A 24 -26.94 6.13 -10.33
C ALA A 24 -27.84 6.52 -9.14
N LEU A 25 -28.85 5.70 -8.86
CA LEU A 25 -29.66 5.76 -7.64
C LEU A 25 -28.95 4.96 -6.54
N GLY A 26 -29.18 5.32 -5.28
CA GLY A 26 -28.59 4.60 -4.16
C GLY A 26 -29.57 4.41 -3.02
N VAL A 27 -29.45 3.28 -2.33
CA VAL A 27 -30.16 3.04 -1.08
C VAL A 27 -29.16 2.71 0.03
N ARG A 28 -29.44 3.18 1.24
CA ARG A 28 -28.73 2.74 2.44
C ARG A 28 -29.51 1.63 3.13
N ILE A 29 -28.89 0.47 3.20
CA ILE A 29 -29.42 -0.72 3.87
C ILE A 29 -28.43 -1.09 4.96
N ASN A 30 -28.87 -1.10 6.22
CA ASN A 30 -28.02 -1.40 7.38
C ASN A 30 -26.73 -0.56 7.42
N GLY A 31 -26.82 0.71 6.99
CA GLY A 31 -25.68 1.63 6.89
C GLY A 31 -24.74 1.38 5.71
N GLN A 32 -24.99 0.35 4.88
CA GLN A 32 -24.24 0.10 3.66
C GLN A 32 -24.88 0.81 2.47
N PRO A 33 -24.12 1.59 1.68
CA PRO A 33 -24.60 2.08 0.41
C PRO A 33 -24.69 0.92 -0.58
N VAL A 34 -25.80 0.83 -1.30
CA VAL A 34 -25.95 -0.05 -2.46
C VAL A 34 -26.42 0.79 -3.64
N GLU A 35 -25.62 0.81 -4.70
CA GLU A 35 -25.95 1.54 -5.92
C GLU A 35 -26.78 0.68 -6.89
N PHE A 36 -27.78 1.31 -7.49
CA PHE A 36 -28.60 0.72 -8.54
C PHE A 36 -29.06 1.76 -9.57
N GLY A 37 -29.45 1.32 -10.75
CA GLY A 37 -29.91 2.17 -11.84
C GLY A 37 -31.22 1.68 -12.44
N LEU A 38 -31.92 2.59 -13.09
CA LEU A 38 -32.99 2.31 -14.02
C LEU A 38 -32.47 2.67 -15.41
N GLU A 39 -32.25 1.67 -16.25
CA GLU A 39 -31.67 1.82 -17.59
C GLU A 39 -32.67 1.38 -18.65
N GLU A 40 -32.56 1.91 -19.87
CA GLU A 40 -33.33 1.46 -21.03
C GLU A 40 -32.50 0.49 -21.87
N LYS A 41 -33.11 -0.59 -22.34
CA LYS A 41 -32.45 -1.51 -23.26
C LYS A 41 -32.33 -0.86 -24.64
N PHE A 42 -31.13 -0.90 -25.21
CA PHE A 42 -30.87 -0.47 -26.58
C PHE A 42 -30.69 -1.68 -27.50
N GLN A 43 -31.29 -1.61 -28.68
CA GLN A 43 -31.05 -2.55 -29.76
C GLN A 43 -29.90 -2.04 -30.62
N ARG A 44 -28.87 -2.87 -30.79
CA ARG A 44 -27.77 -2.60 -31.72
C ARG A 44 -28.20 -3.01 -33.13
N ILE A 45 -28.21 -2.06 -34.05
CA ILE A 45 -28.56 -2.25 -35.45
C ILE A 45 -27.32 -1.96 -36.28
N GLU A 46 -26.97 -2.85 -37.20
CA GLU A 46 -25.90 -2.58 -38.17
C GLU A 46 -26.38 -1.52 -39.16
N ARG A 47 -25.60 -0.46 -39.33
CA ARG A 47 -25.95 0.59 -40.28
C ARG A 47 -25.83 0.03 -41.70
N PRO A 48 -26.80 0.28 -42.59
CA PRO A 48 -26.66 -0.09 -43.99
C PRO A 48 -25.43 0.59 -44.60
N GLU A 49 -24.70 -0.15 -45.44
CA GLU A 49 -23.52 0.37 -46.13
C GLU A 49 -23.93 1.50 -47.09
N ASP A 50 -23.47 2.71 -46.81
CA ASP A 50 -23.61 3.85 -47.70
C ASP A 50 -22.43 3.89 -48.66
N LYS A 51 -22.67 3.48 -49.92
CA LYS A 51 -21.65 3.42 -50.98
C LYS A 51 -21.04 4.79 -51.32
N ASN A 52 -21.71 5.89 -50.96
CA ASN A 52 -21.22 7.26 -51.21
C ASN A 52 -20.45 7.85 -50.01
N ARG A 53 -20.31 7.11 -48.91
CA ARG A 53 -19.70 7.62 -47.68
C ARG A 53 -18.22 7.22 -47.60
N ARG A 54 -17.38 8.16 -47.13
CA ARG A 54 -15.96 7.86 -46.85
C ARG A 54 -15.84 6.70 -45.86
N PRO A 55 -15.00 5.69 -46.12
CA PRO A 55 -14.78 4.58 -45.19
C PRO A 55 -14.34 5.12 -43.82
N ASP A 56 -14.95 4.61 -42.75
CA ASP A 56 -14.51 4.87 -41.37
C ASP A 56 -13.35 3.93 -41.04
N PRO A 57 -12.09 4.39 -41.00
CA PRO A 57 -10.91 3.51 -40.89
C PRO A 57 -10.87 2.71 -39.58
N TRP A 58 -11.63 3.16 -38.58
CA TRP A 58 -11.64 2.57 -37.24
C TRP A 58 -12.96 1.88 -36.91
N GLY A 59 -13.92 1.86 -37.85
CA GLY A 59 -15.19 1.14 -37.71
C GLY A 59 -16.13 1.67 -36.61
N TYR A 60 -15.87 2.84 -36.03
CA TYR A 60 -16.64 3.42 -34.92
C TYR A 60 -18.12 3.63 -35.26
N ARG A 61 -18.47 3.76 -36.54
CA ARG A 61 -19.84 4.06 -37.00
C ARG A 61 -20.58 2.85 -37.60
N ARG A 62 -20.07 1.62 -37.43
CA ARG A 62 -20.72 0.40 -37.96
C ARG A 62 -22.12 0.15 -37.37
N TYR A 63 -22.35 0.57 -36.14
CA TYR A 63 -23.61 0.30 -35.43
C TYR A 63 -24.37 1.59 -35.07
N GLU A 64 -25.70 1.48 -35.07
CA GLU A 64 -26.64 2.43 -34.48
C GLU A 64 -27.31 1.76 -33.28
N TYR A 65 -27.50 2.50 -32.19
CA TYR A 65 -28.21 2.01 -31.00
C TYR A 65 -29.57 2.68 -30.95
N ARG A 66 -30.64 1.89 -31.05
CA ARG A 66 -32.00 2.41 -30.92
C ARG A 66 -32.62 2.05 -29.57
N PRO A 67 -33.24 3.02 -28.89
CA PRO A 67 -34.00 2.74 -27.67
C PRO A 67 -35.13 1.77 -27.99
N THR A 68 -35.37 0.79 -27.11
CA THR A 68 -36.41 -0.23 -27.31
C THR A 68 -37.71 0.06 -26.58
N GLY A 69 -37.76 1.10 -25.75
CA GLY A 69 -38.84 1.39 -24.82
C GLY A 69 -38.88 0.48 -23.59
N THR A 70 -37.97 -0.51 -23.49
CA THR A 70 -37.97 -1.48 -22.38
C THR A 70 -37.01 -1.02 -21.28
N LEU A 71 -37.55 -0.73 -20.09
CA LEU A 71 -36.77 -0.35 -18.91
C LEU A 71 -36.35 -1.59 -18.10
N PHE A 72 -35.22 -1.47 -17.42
CA PHE A 72 -34.74 -2.47 -16.46
C PHE A 72 -34.03 -1.84 -15.26
N LEU A 73 -34.21 -2.44 -14.09
CA LEU A 73 -33.45 -2.15 -12.90
C LEU A 73 -32.15 -2.92 -12.92
N LYS A 74 -31.07 -2.29 -12.46
CA LYS A 74 -29.76 -2.90 -12.36
C LYS A 74 -29.04 -2.55 -11.07
N ILE A 75 -28.49 -3.52 -10.35
CA ILE A 75 -27.57 -3.25 -9.24
C ILE A 75 -26.16 -3.07 -9.81
N THR A 76 -25.53 -1.93 -9.55
CA THR A 76 -24.23 -1.56 -10.11
C THR A 76 -23.06 -1.88 -9.18
N GLU A 77 -23.36 -2.40 -7.98
CA GLU A 77 -22.37 -2.70 -6.95
C GLU A 77 -21.32 -3.75 -7.39
N TRP A 78 -20.07 -3.43 -7.07
CA TRP A 78 -18.90 -4.27 -7.40
C TRP A 78 -18.60 -5.27 -6.29
N GLY A 79 -18.30 -6.52 -6.65
CA GLY A 79 -17.99 -7.60 -5.69
C GLY A 79 -19.19 -8.37 -5.16
N ALA A 80 -20.37 -8.17 -5.75
CA ALA A 80 -21.55 -9.03 -5.60
C ALA A 80 -21.62 -10.05 -6.76
N ASP A 81 -20.53 -10.75 -7.03
CA ASP A 81 -20.43 -11.65 -8.19
C ASP A 81 -21.26 -12.92 -7.99
N GLY A 82 -21.81 -13.45 -9.08
CA GLY A 82 -22.79 -14.55 -9.04
C GLY A 82 -24.20 -14.14 -8.62
N LEU A 83 -24.43 -12.86 -8.30
CA LEU A 83 -25.78 -12.35 -8.08
C LEU A 83 -26.41 -11.83 -9.38
N GLN A 84 -27.67 -12.19 -9.69
CA GLN A 84 -28.50 -11.52 -10.70
C GLN A 84 -28.52 -10.03 -10.37
N LYS A 85 -28.04 -9.23 -11.33
CA LYS A 85 -27.92 -7.78 -11.19
C LYS A 85 -28.92 -7.03 -12.03
N THR A 86 -29.81 -7.69 -12.77
CA THR A 86 -30.71 -7.06 -13.75
C THR A 86 -32.14 -7.62 -13.67
N TRP A 87 -33.14 -6.73 -13.67
CA TRP A 87 -34.57 -7.05 -13.70
C TRP A 87 -35.24 -6.15 -14.74
N SER A 88 -35.83 -6.73 -15.79
CA SER A 88 -36.55 -5.97 -16.82
C SER A 88 -38.04 -6.25 -16.79
N ASP A 89 -38.83 -5.37 -17.39
CA ASP A 89 -40.16 -5.74 -17.85
C ASP A 89 -40.05 -6.93 -18.82
N GLY A 90 -40.95 -7.91 -18.66
CA GLY A 90 -41.08 -9.06 -19.54
C GLY A 90 -42.44 -9.07 -20.24
N LYS A 91 -42.63 -9.97 -21.22
CA LYS A 91 -43.94 -10.17 -21.88
C LYS A 91 -45.09 -10.55 -20.93
N SER A 92 -44.76 -11.04 -19.73
CA SER A 92 -45.70 -11.57 -18.74
C SER A 92 -45.54 -11.01 -17.32
N ALA A 93 -44.52 -10.19 -17.04
CA ALA A 93 -44.24 -9.66 -15.71
C ALA A 93 -43.89 -8.17 -15.78
N LYS A 94 -44.62 -7.36 -15.01
CA LYS A 94 -44.34 -5.92 -14.85
C LYS A 94 -43.23 -5.73 -13.81
N LEU A 95 -42.45 -4.67 -13.96
CA LEU A 95 -41.39 -4.21 -13.05
C LEU A 95 -41.90 -4.12 -11.61
N GLU A 96 -43.16 -3.74 -11.43
CA GLU A 96 -43.88 -3.68 -10.16
C GLU A 96 -43.92 -5.04 -9.44
N THR A 97 -44.12 -6.13 -10.18
CA THR A 97 -44.10 -7.51 -9.64
C THR A 97 -42.70 -7.95 -9.23
N CYS A 98 -41.66 -7.41 -9.88
CA CYS A 98 -40.26 -7.71 -9.61
C CYS A 98 -39.64 -6.86 -8.49
N LEU A 99 -40.36 -5.85 -7.96
CA LEU A 99 -39.83 -4.93 -6.95
C LEU A 99 -39.45 -5.64 -5.64
N ASN A 100 -40.24 -6.62 -5.20
CA ASN A 100 -39.94 -7.37 -3.98
C ASN A 100 -38.65 -8.18 -4.12
N ASP A 101 -38.48 -8.89 -5.23
CA ASP A 101 -37.26 -9.65 -5.52
C ASP A 101 -36.03 -8.74 -5.66
N PHE A 102 -36.22 -7.56 -6.25
CA PHE A 102 -35.19 -6.53 -6.33
C PHE A 102 -34.76 -6.06 -4.94
N ILE A 103 -35.70 -5.76 -4.04
CA ILE A 103 -35.42 -5.36 -2.65
C ILE A 103 -34.69 -6.47 -1.90
N VAL A 104 -35.12 -7.74 -2.03
CA VAL A 104 -34.43 -8.89 -1.45
C VAL A 104 -32.99 -8.99 -1.97
N ARG A 105 -32.76 -8.64 -3.24
CA ARG A 105 -31.40 -8.62 -3.79
C ARG A 105 -30.56 -7.49 -3.25
N LEU A 106 -31.12 -6.30 -3.10
CA LEU A 106 -30.43 -5.16 -2.48
C LEU A 106 -29.97 -5.50 -1.06
N LEU A 107 -30.81 -6.19 -0.27
CA LEU A 107 -30.45 -6.67 1.07
C LEU A 107 -29.25 -7.62 1.03
N LYS A 108 -29.27 -8.63 0.13
CA LYS A 108 -28.15 -9.57 -0.02
C LYS A 108 -26.86 -8.88 -0.46
N VAL A 109 -26.95 -7.90 -1.34
CA VAL A 109 -25.81 -7.11 -1.80
C VAL A 109 -25.24 -6.27 -0.66
N ALA A 110 -26.09 -5.63 0.15
CA ALA A 110 -25.66 -4.87 1.31
C ALA A 110 -24.85 -5.72 2.32
N GLU A 111 -25.30 -6.94 2.60
CA GLU A 111 -24.56 -7.86 3.48
C GLU A 111 -23.23 -8.31 2.86
N ALA A 112 -23.18 -8.56 1.55
CA ALA A 112 -21.92 -8.88 0.85
C ALA A 112 -20.92 -7.71 0.89
N VAL A 113 -21.39 -6.47 0.69
CA VAL A 113 -20.58 -5.25 0.80
C VAL A 113 -20.04 -5.10 2.22
N LYS A 114 -20.88 -5.30 3.24
CA LYS A 114 -20.48 -5.25 4.65
C LYS A 114 -19.40 -6.26 4.97
N ALA A 115 -19.60 -7.53 4.57
CA ALA A 115 -18.65 -8.61 4.82
C ALA A 115 -17.30 -8.35 4.15
N ARG A 116 -17.32 -7.87 2.90
CA ARG A 116 -16.10 -7.47 2.17
C ARG A 116 -15.37 -6.35 2.88
N ARG A 117 -16.09 -5.30 3.30
CA ARG A 117 -15.50 -4.16 4.01
C ARG A 117 -14.82 -4.60 5.31
N LEU A 118 -15.50 -5.41 6.12
CA LEU A 118 -14.95 -5.94 7.36
C LEU A 118 -13.71 -6.80 7.12
N LYS A 119 -13.72 -7.64 6.09
CA LYS A 119 -12.55 -8.45 5.71
C LYS A 119 -11.37 -7.57 5.28
N GLN A 120 -11.62 -6.54 4.48
CA GLN A 120 -10.59 -5.59 4.05
C GLN A 120 -10.01 -4.81 5.24
N GLU A 121 -10.86 -4.34 6.16
CA GLU A 121 -10.45 -3.69 7.40
C GLU A 121 -9.54 -4.62 8.23
N GLN A 122 -9.91 -5.89 8.42
CA GLN A 122 -9.10 -6.87 9.15
C GLN A 122 -7.75 -7.15 8.45
N GLU A 123 -7.76 -7.39 7.15
CA GLU A 123 -6.53 -7.61 6.37
C GLU A 123 -5.60 -6.40 6.41
N GLU A 124 -6.14 -5.19 6.36
CA GLU A 124 -5.37 -3.96 6.47
C GLU A 124 -4.73 -3.79 7.85
N GLN A 125 -5.49 -4.07 8.93
CA GLN A 125 -4.92 -4.05 10.28
C GLN A 125 -3.77 -5.05 10.43
N LEU A 126 -3.96 -6.30 9.98
CA LEU A 126 -2.91 -7.32 10.01
C LEU A 126 -1.67 -6.92 9.20
N ARG A 127 -1.87 -6.31 8.02
CA ARG A 127 -0.76 -5.81 7.19
C ARG A 127 0.01 -4.70 7.90
N ARG A 128 -0.68 -3.73 8.50
CA ARG A 128 -0.07 -2.61 9.24
C ARG A 128 0.71 -3.11 10.46
N GLU A 129 0.16 -4.06 11.21
CA GLU A 129 0.86 -4.65 12.35
C GLU A 129 2.10 -5.44 11.93
N ALA A 130 2.01 -6.24 10.86
CA ALA A 130 3.13 -6.99 10.33
C ALA A 130 4.23 -6.06 9.79
N GLU A 131 3.85 -4.96 9.13
CA GLU A 131 4.81 -3.95 8.66
C GLU A 131 5.51 -3.23 9.81
N ARG A 132 4.75 -2.81 10.84
CA ARG A 132 5.32 -2.21 12.05
C ARG A 132 6.34 -3.15 12.71
N ARG A 133 6.00 -4.42 12.89
CA ARG A 133 6.93 -5.42 13.45
C ARG A 133 8.20 -5.59 12.61
N ARG A 134 8.07 -5.66 11.28
CA ARG A 134 9.23 -5.74 10.38
C ARG A 134 10.14 -4.52 10.49
N GLN A 135 9.57 -3.32 10.60
CA GLN A 135 10.34 -2.08 10.75
C GLN A 135 11.07 -2.05 12.09
N GLU A 136 10.39 -2.39 13.19
CA GLU A 136 11.01 -2.48 14.53
C GLU A 136 12.15 -3.50 14.57
N GLU A 137 11.97 -4.68 13.98
CA GLU A 137 13.01 -5.70 13.87
C GLU A 137 14.19 -5.28 12.98
N ALA A 138 13.94 -4.50 11.93
CA ALA A 138 14.98 -3.98 11.06
C ALA A 138 15.83 -2.92 11.78
N ILE A 139 15.19 -2.01 12.52
CA ILE A 139 15.86 -1.00 13.33
C ILE A 139 16.75 -1.68 14.38
N LYS A 140 16.19 -2.61 15.17
CA LYS A 140 16.96 -3.36 16.18
C LYS A 140 18.16 -4.09 15.58
N ARG A 141 18.00 -4.70 14.39
CA ARG A 141 19.11 -5.37 13.70
C ARG A 141 20.20 -4.39 13.25
N GLN A 142 19.82 -3.21 12.77
CA GLN A 142 20.78 -2.18 12.38
C GLN A 142 21.52 -1.60 13.58
N GLU A 143 20.82 -1.33 14.67
CA GLU A 143 21.41 -0.87 15.93
C GLU A 143 22.40 -1.89 16.49
N GLU A 144 22.03 -3.17 16.53
CA GLU A 144 22.90 -4.24 17.01
C GLU A 144 24.13 -4.44 16.09
N LEU A 145 23.93 -4.35 14.76
CA LEU A 145 25.04 -4.40 13.81
C LEU A 145 26.01 -3.22 14.01
N ALA A 146 25.50 -2.00 14.15
CA ALA A 146 26.31 -0.81 14.38
C ALA A 146 27.07 -0.90 15.71
N ARG A 147 26.40 -1.36 16.77
CA ARG A 147 27.02 -1.60 18.08
C ARG A 147 28.14 -2.62 18.00
N ARG A 148 27.92 -3.73 17.30
CA ARG A 148 28.92 -4.77 17.09
C ARG A 148 30.12 -4.25 16.29
N GLN A 149 29.87 -3.52 15.20
CA GLN A 149 30.94 -2.94 14.38
C GLN A 149 31.76 -1.91 15.16
N ALA A 150 31.12 -1.08 15.97
CA ALA A 150 31.80 -0.13 16.85
C ALA A 150 32.71 -0.86 17.85
N LEU A 151 32.20 -1.91 18.51
CA LEU A 151 32.99 -2.71 19.45
C LEU A 151 34.18 -3.41 18.78
N GLU A 152 33.98 -4.01 17.61
CA GLU A 152 35.05 -4.65 16.83
C GLU A 152 36.12 -3.62 16.42
N GLN A 153 35.71 -2.41 16.05
CA GLN A 153 36.60 -1.32 15.68
C GLN A 153 37.40 -0.78 16.89
N GLU A 154 36.75 -0.62 18.05
CA GLU A 154 37.40 -0.25 19.30
C GLU A 154 38.46 -1.30 19.69
N ALA A 155 38.09 -2.58 19.68
CA ALA A 155 39.02 -3.68 19.99
C ALA A 155 40.23 -3.70 19.03
N ALA A 156 39.99 -3.49 17.73
CA ALA A 156 41.05 -3.42 16.73
C ALA A 156 41.98 -2.22 16.96
N ASN A 157 41.42 -1.06 17.31
CA ASN A 157 42.18 0.15 17.61
C ASN A 157 43.04 0.00 18.87
N TRP A 158 42.47 -0.58 19.93
CA TRP A 158 43.19 -0.93 21.15
C TRP A 158 44.36 -1.88 20.84
N ALA A 159 44.12 -2.96 20.08
CA ALA A 159 45.16 -3.92 19.71
C ALA A 159 46.30 -3.27 18.92
N ARG A 160 45.98 -2.38 17.97
CA ARG A 160 46.98 -1.60 17.22
C ARG A 160 47.80 -0.68 18.14
N ALA A 161 47.15 -0.02 19.10
CA ALA A 161 47.86 0.81 20.07
C ALA A 161 48.84 0.00 20.93
N GLN A 162 48.44 -1.18 21.40
CA GLN A 162 49.33 -2.08 22.15
C GLN A 162 50.51 -2.57 21.29
N GLN A 163 50.25 -2.91 20.02
CA GLN A 163 51.30 -3.31 19.08
C GLN A 163 52.30 -2.17 18.83
N LEU A 164 51.81 -0.94 18.65
CA LEU A 164 52.66 0.25 18.50
C LEU A 164 53.50 0.49 19.76
N ARG A 165 52.90 0.44 20.96
CA ARG A 165 53.65 0.60 22.22
C ARG A 165 54.74 -0.45 22.38
N SER A 166 54.44 -1.70 22.03
CA SER A 166 55.41 -2.81 22.06
C SER A 166 56.56 -2.59 21.07
N TYR A 167 56.24 -2.14 19.84
CA TYR A 167 57.25 -1.79 18.84
C TYR A 167 58.14 -0.64 19.30
N LEU A 168 57.56 0.44 19.84
CA LEU A 168 58.31 1.60 20.34
C LEU A 168 59.22 1.22 21.51
N ALA A 169 58.79 0.31 22.39
CA ALA A 169 59.64 -0.24 23.44
C ALA A 169 60.85 -0.98 22.86
N ALA A 170 60.64 -1.83 21.85
CA ALA A 170 61.74 -2.55 21.17
C ALA A 170 62.69 -1.60 20.43
N VAL A 171 62.18 -0.54 19.77
CA VAL A 171 63.00 0.50 19.14
C VAL A 171 63.84 1.23 20.16
N LYS A 172 63.25 1.63 21.29
CA LYS A 172 63.96 2.30 22.39
C LYS A 172 65.10 1.42 22.93
N ASP A 173 64.84 0.15 23.18
CA ASP A 173 65.84 -0.80 23.68
C ASP A 173 67.00 -0.99 22.68
N THR A 174 66.68 -1.09 21.39
CA THR A 174 67.68 -1.22 20.31
C THR A 174 68.57 0.03 20.22
N LEU A 175 67.98 1.23 20.33
CA LEU A 175 68.71 2.50 20.30
C LEU A 175 69.64 2.62 21.51
N VAL A 176 69.17 2.27 22.71
CA VAL A 176 69.96 2.29 23.93
C VAL A 176 71.14 1.32 23.85
N THR A 177 70.90 0.11 23.33
CA THR A 177 71.93 -0.92 23.17
C THR A 177 73.03 -0.50 22.18
N ARG A 178 72.67 0.16 21.07
CA ARG A 178 73.62 0.54 20.01
C ARG A 178 74.35 1.87 20.25
N HIS A 179 73.68 2.83 20.87
CA HIS A 179 74.16 4.22 20.93
C HIS A 179 74.27 4.77 22.36
N GLY A 180 74.00 3.95 23.38
CA GLY A 180 73.98 4.37 24.78
C GLY A 180 72.70 5.12 25.14
N ALA A 181 72.68 5.76 26.31
CA ALA A 181 71.48 6.41 26.83
C ALA A 181 70.92 7.48 25.85
N ILE A 182 69.61 7.43 25.61
CA ILE A 182 68.92 8.44 24.80
C ILE A 182 68.92 9.76 25.58
N GLN A 183 69.53 10.79 25.00
CA GLN A 183 69.56 12.12 25.59
C GLN A 183 68.18 12.79 25.50
N SER A 184 67.73 13.36 26.62
CA SER A 184 66.48 14.12 26.68
C SER A 184 66.50 15.30 25.70
N GLY A 185 65.42 15.46 24.94
CA GLY A 185 65.30 16.51 23.93
C GLY A 185 66.02 16.21 22.59
N SER A 186 66.68 15.05 22.46
CA SER A 186 67.21 14.60 21.17
C SER A 186 66.09 14.32 20.15
N GLN A 187 66.42 14.26 18.86
CA GLN A 187 65.44 13.90 17.81
C GLN A 187 64.80 12.54 18.07
N ALA A 188 65.55 11.57 18.59
CA ALA A 188 65.04 10.24 18.93
C ALA A 188 64.03 10.28 20.09
N ASP A 189 64.30 11.07 21.13
CA ASP A 189 63.40 11.27 22.28
C ASP A 189 62.09 11.95 21.85
N GLN A 190 62.19 13.02 21.05
CA GLN A 190 61.03 13.74 20.52
C GLN A 190 60.16 12.85 19.61
N TRP A 191 60.79 12.04 18.76
CA TRP A 191 60.07 11.10 17.90
C TRP A 191 59.36 10.00 18.69
N LEU A 192 60.02 9.41 19.69
CA LEU A 192 59.41 8.41 20.56
C LEU A 192 58.21 9.00 21.33
N ALA A 193 58.35 10.22 21.87
CA ALA A 193 57.28 10.92 22.57
C ALA A 193 56.06 11.17 21.65
N TRP A 194 56.30 11.66 20.42
CA TRP A 194 55.25 11.83 19.43
C TRP A 194 54.57 10.51 19.04
N ALA A 195 55.35 9.44 18.86
CA ALA A 195 54.83 8.14 18.47
C ALA A 195 54.00 7.49 19.60
N HIS A 196 54.40 7.67 20.86
CA HIS A 196 53.59 7.27 22.02
C HIS A 196 52.26 8.03 22.07
N GLN A 197 52.28 9.35 21.88
CA GLN A 197 51.05 10.14 21.78
C GLN A 197 50.15 9.69 20.62
N HIS A 198 50.73 9.26 19.50
CA HIS A 198 49.95 8.71 18.40
C HIS A 198 49.28 7.37 18.77
N ALA A 199 49.98 6.49 19.48
CA ALA A 199 49.39 5.25 19.99
C ALA A 199 48.25 5.53 20.99
N ASP A 200 48.42 6.51 21.88
CA ASP A 200 47.38 6.94 22.81
C ASP A 200 46.16 7.49 22.07
N ARG A 201 46.38 8.21 20.96
CA ARG A 201 45.28 8.73 20.15
C ARG A 201 44.40 7.65 19.52
N LEU A 202 44.99 6.49 19.24
CA LEU A 202 44.30 5.34 18.68
C LEU A 202 43.63 4.50 19.76
N ASP A 203 44.10 4.54 21.01
CA ASP A 203 43.63 3.68 22.09
C ASP A 203 42.27 4.17 22.64
N PRO A 204 41.16 3.44 22.40
CA PRO A 204 39.84 3.86 22.88
C PRO A 204 39.73 3.88 24.41
N LEU A 205 40.66 3.28 25.15
CA LEU A 205 40.67 3.30 26.62
C LEU A 205 41.40 4.52 27.21
N VAL A 206 42.16 5.24 26.39
CA VAL A 206 42.92 6.44 26.80
C VAL A 206 42.28 7.70 26.23
N ASN A 207 41.70 7.59 25.04
CA ASN A 207 41.08 8.67 24.31
C ASN A 207 39.54 8.73 24.43
N GLY A 208 38.94 7.79 25.16
CA GLY A 208 37.49 7.65 25.37
C GLY A 208 36.99 8.27 26.66
#